data_AF-A0AAD7HBQ2-F1
#
_entry.id   AF-A0AAD7HBQ2-F1
#
_cell.length_a   1.000
_cell.length_b   1.000
_cell.length_c   1.000
_cell.angle_alpha   90.00
_cell.angle_beta   90.00
_cell.angle_gamma   90.00
#
_symmetry.space_group_name_H-M   'P 1'
#
loop_
_entity.id
_entity.type
_entity.pdbx_description
1 polymer ?
#
loop_
_entity_poly.entity_id
_entity_poly.type
_entity_poly.pdbx_seq_one_letter_code
_entity_poly.pdbx_strand_id
1 'polypeptide(L)'
;LTLPPEITGQIFLHYVHNPYIGRTGEGAHNPLLLAGVCRSWRDICLSLHSLWSSLRIYPQDHSHSSLISLLGRWLPRAGSHLLDLELFRLSASTSAILSSLSAYSPRWRSLHLTMQTPSSLPEDRHIKGRIPHLSKLDLDVLEPYLGRPVTMFSHAPKLREVRLSAYSARPEWITLPWIQLTQLEFGCSLSGCLRVLAQTPHLEVLMVFITLMDRDPPPPIPQTLAHLRTLRYPRAHHGMLLDYLTLPALRTLELKCLEKEGCPRMRSLGVRSSWSLRSIHLVDMTSEIYMSCLWSLPSVEEV
;
A
#
# COMPACT_ATOMS: atom_id res chain seq x y z
N LEU A 1 -11.94 32.17 23.45
CA LEU A 1 -10.49 31.98 23.22
C LEU A 1 -9.86 33.34 23.05
N THR A 2 -8.60 33.50 23.43
CA THR A 2 -7.78 34.68 23.13
C THR A 2 -7.04 34.58 21.80
N LEU A 3 -6.90 33.37 21.23
CA LEU A 3 -6.32 33.14 19.90
C LEU A 3 -7.37 33.29 18.78
N PRO A 4 -6.98 33.80 17.59
CA PRO A 4 -7.84 33.81 16.41
C PRO A 4 -8.27 32.40 15.98
N PRO A 5 -9.47 32.25 15.36
CA PRO A 5 -9.95 30.97 14.85
C PRO A 5 -8.99 30.28 13.87
N GLU A 6 -8.31 31.04 13.02
CA GLU A 6 -7.40 30.54 11.98
C GLU A 6 -6.16 29.90 12.61
N ILE A 7 -5.56 30.58 13.61
CA ILE A 7 -4.40 30.08 14.35
C ILE A 7 -4.79 28.85 15.17
N THR A 8 -5.95 28.91 15.82
CA THR A 8 -6.50 27.75 16.56
C THR A 8 -6.71 26.57 15.62
N GLY A 9 -7.20 26.80 14.40
CA GLY A 9 -7.39 25.77 13.39
C GLY A 9 -6.08 25.14 12.92
N GLN A 10 -5.01 25.91 12.74
CA GLN A 10 -3.68 25.37 12.44
C GLN A 10 -3.14 24.50 13.59
N ILE A 11 -3.33 24.94 14.84
CA ILE A 11 -2.98 24.13 16.01
C ILE A 11 -3.76 22.81 15.99
N PHE A 12 -5.05 22.83 15.66
CA PHE A 12 -5.87 21.62 15.58
C PHE A 12 -5.38 20.67 14.49
N LEU A 13 -5.00 21.19 13.32
CA LEU A 13 -4.46 20.39 12.21
C LEU A 13 -3.11 19.74 12.56
N HIS A 14 -2.27 20.41 13.36
CA HIS A 14 -1.04 19.82 13.88
C HIS A 14 -1.28 18.83 15.02
N TYR A 15 -2.29 19.08 15.85
CA TYR A 15 -2.64 18.20 16.96
C TYR A 15 -3.24 16.89 16.45
N VAL A 16 -4.24 16.96 15.56
CA VAL A 16 -4.95 15.81 15.02
C VAL A 16 -4.09 15.10 14.00
N HIS A 17 -3.54 13.96 14.38
CA HIS A 17 -2.87 13.06 13.45
C HIS A 17 -3.52 11.68 13.54
N ASN A 18 -3.91 11.17 12.37
CA ASN A 18 -4.48 9.84 12.23
C ASN A 18 -5.63 9.51 13.20
N PRO A 19 -6.72 10.30 13.17
CA PRO A 19 -7.82 10.09 14.08
C PRO A 19 -8.43 8.69 13.89
N TYR A 20 -8.87 8.08 14.99
CA TYR A 20 -9.47 6.75 14.97
C TYR A 20 -10.82 6.70 15.68
N ILE A 21 -11.63 5.74 15.29
CA ILE A 21 -12.84 5.33 15.98
C ILE A 21 -12.83 3.82 16.20
N GLY A 22 -13.54 3.36 17.23
CA GLY A 22 -13.75 1.94 17.42
C GLY A 22 -12.65 1.22 18.22
N ARG A 23 -11.71 1.96 18.84
CA ARG A 23 -10.66 1.39 19.69
C ARG A 23 -10.71 1.99 21.09
N THR A 24 -10.62 1.15 22.12
CA THR A 24 -10.49 1.58 23.51
C THR A 24 -9.00 1.69 23.87
N GLY A 25 -8.55 2.87 24.28
CA GLY A 25 -7.15 3.13 24.61
C GLY A 25 -6.80 4.61 24.69
N GLU A 26 -5.84 4.95 25.55
CA GLU A 26 -5.37 6.32 25.82
C GLU A 26 -4.49 6.85 24.68
N GLY A 27 -4.65 8.14 24.34
CA GLY A 27 -3.77 8.86 23.39
C GLY A 27 -4.40 9.29 22.07
N ALA A 28 -5.73 9.41 21.97
CA ALA A 28 -6.37 9.79 20.72
C ALA A 28 -6.18 11.27 20.38
N HIS A 29 -5.33 11.58 19.41
CA HIS A 29 -5.31 12.89 18.74
C HIS A 29 -6.51 13.03 17.82
N ASN A 30 -7.71 13.20 18.40
CA ASN A 30 -8.98 13.09 17.71
C ASN A 30 -9.75 14.43 17.71
N PRO A 31 -10.31 14.87 16.57
CA PRO A 31 -11.12 16.09 16.48
C PRO A 31 -12.34 16.07 17.41
N LEU A 32 -12.84 14.90 17.82
CA LEU A 32 -13.92 14.79 18.80
C LEU A 32 -13.50 15.28 20.19
N LEU A 33 -12.24 15.10 20.59
CA LEU A 33 -11.74 15.62 21.87
C LEU A 33 -11.67 17.15 21.84
N LEU A 34 -11.13 17.71 20.76
CA LEU A 34 -11.08 19.16 20.55
C LEU A 34 -12.48 19.77 20.54
N ALA A 35 -13.41 19.12 19.84
CA ALA A 35 -14.82 19.51 19.83
C ALA A 35 -15.52 19.32 21.20
N GLY A 36 -14.91 18.64 22.16
CA GLY A 36 -15.40 18.47 23.52
C GLY A 36 -15.08 19.63 24.47
N VAL A 37 -14.04 20.42 24.18
CA VAL A 37 -13.44 21.38 25.13
C VAL A 37 -14.37 22.58 25.45
N CYS A 38 -14.75 23.35 24.44
CA CYS A 38 -15.70 24.46 24.59
C CYS A 38 -16.47 24.71 23.29
N ARG A 39 -17.52 25.55 23.32
CA ARG A 39 -18.33 25.88 22.13
C ARG A 39 -17.48 26.42 20.98
N SER A 40 -16.59 27.36 21.26
CA SER A 40 -15.74 27.95 20.21
C SER A 40 -14.77 26.94 19.59
N TRP A 41 -14.19 26.01 20.36
CA TRP A 41 -13.34 24.94 19.80
C TRP A 41 -14.16 24.01 18.92
N ARG A 42 -15.37 23.66 19.37
CA ARG A 42 -16.31 22.85 18.60
C ARG A 42 -16.63 23.50 17.26
N ASP A 43 -16.98 24.78 17.24
CA ASP A 43 -17.32 25.49 16.00
C ASP A 43 -16.15 25.51 15.02
N ILE A 44 -14.93 25.79 15.53
CA ILE A 44 -13.70 25.75 14.73
C ILE A 44 -13.46 24.33 14.19
N CYS A 45 -13.48 23.30 15.04
CA CYS A 45 -13.29 21.90 14.61
C CYS A 45 -14.29 21.45 13.55
N LEU A 46 -15.56 21.85 13.70
CA LEU A 46 -16.63 21.49 12.76
C LEU A 46 -16.47 22.20 11.41
N SER A 47 -15.96 23.43 11.40
CA SER A 47 -15.70 24.18 10.18
C SER A 47 -14.49 23.65 9.39
N LEU A 48 -13.54 22.99 10.05
CA LEU A 48 -12.31 22.48 9.45
C LEU A 48 -12.49 21.07 8.86
N HIS A 49 -12.99 21.00 7.64
CA HIS A 49 -13.32 19.74 6.95
C HIS A 49 -12.14 18.78 6.79
N SER A 50 -10.92 19.31 6.65
CA SER A 50 -9.68 18.52 6.55
C SER A 50 -9.38 17.69 7.81
N LEU A 51 -9.88 18.08 9.00
CA LEU A 51 -9.75 17.27 10.21
C LEU A 51 -10.53 15.94 10.14
N TRP A 52 -11.52 15.87 9.26
CA TRP A 52 -12.45 14.75 9.14
C TRP A 52 -12.18 13.89 7.90
N SER A 53 -11.21 14.28 7.06
CA SER A 53 -10.95 13.60 5.78
C SER A 53 -10.10 12.34 5.91
N SER A 54 -9.38 12.16 7.02
CA SER A 54 -8.70 10.90 7.35
C SER A 54 -9.41 10.20 8.50
N LEU A 55 -9.50 8.88 8.46
CA LEU A 55 -10.07 8.10 9.55
C LEU A 55 -9.56 6.66 9.59
N ARG A 56 -9.13 6.23 10.78
CA ARG A 56 -8.88 4.82 11.13
C ARG A 56 -10.06 4.20 11.84
N ILE A 57 -10.41 2.98 11.47
CA ILE A 57 -11.61 2.31 11.94
C ILE A 57 -11.23 0.94 12.49
N TYR A 58 -11.56 0.70 13.76
CA TYR A 58 -11.34 -0.57 14.44
C TYR A 58 -12.72 -1.17 14.81
N PRO A 59 -13.21 -2.20 14.10
CA PRO A 59 -14.54 -2.74 14.35
C PRO A 59 -14.70 -3.54 15.65
N GLN A 60 -13.59 -4.09 16.17
CA GLN A 60 -13.64 -5.18 17.15
C GLN A 60 -14.01 -4.74 18.57
N ASP A 61 -13.82 -3.46 18.93
CA ASP A 61 -14.01 -3.02 20.33
C ASP A 61 -15.39 -2.35 20.56
N HIS A 62 -16.27 -2.33 19.55
CA HIS A 62 -17.57 -1.65 19.62
C HIS A 62 -18.68 -2.40 18.88
N SER A 63 -19.94 -2.13 19.24
CA SER A 63 -21.07 -2.65 18.46
C SER A 63 -21.09 -2.03 17.06
N HIS A 64 -21.33 -2.87 16.03
CA HIS A 64 -21.31 -2.45 14.64
C HIS A 64 -22.30 -1.30 14.36
N SER A 65 -23.48 -1.33 14.97
CA SER A 65 -24.49 -0.27 14.83
C SER A 65 -24.02 1.07 15.36
N SER A 66 -23.33 1.08 16.51
CA SER A 66 -22.76 2.32 17.09
C SER A 66 -21.66 2.88 16.20
N LEU A 67 -20.82 2.01 15.64
CA LEU A 67 -19.74 2.41 14.75
C LEU A 67 -20.28 3.00 13.44
N ILE A 68 -21.27 2.35 12.82
CA ILE A 68 -21.94 2.86 11.62
C ILE A 68 -22.62 4.21 11.91
N SER A 69 -23.27 4.37 13.06
CA SER A 69 -23.84 5.65 13.50
C SER A 69 -22.77 6.74 13.69
N LEU A 70 -21.59 6.38 14.19
CA LEU A 70 -20.47 7.30 14.31
C LEU A 70 -19.90 7.70 12.94
N LEU A 71 -19.75 6.75 12.02
CA LEU A 71 -19.35 7.01 10.63
C LEU A 71 -20.33 7.94 9.91
N GLY A 72 -21.63 7.73 10.11
CA GLY A 72 -22.70 8.59 9.59
C GLY A 72 -22.64 10.02 10.11
N ARG A 73 -22.03 10.26 11.28
CA ARG A 73 -21.79 11.61 11.82
C ARG A 73 -20.42 12.18 11.43
N TRP A 74 -19.45 11.32 11.18
CA TRP A 74 -18.07 11.70 10.86
C TRP A 74 -17.90 12.11 9.40
N LEU A 75 -18.24 11.21 8.47
CA LEU A 75 -17.92 11.37 7.04
C LEU A 75 -18.57 12.60 6.38
N PRO A 76 -19.79 13.03 6.76
CA PRO A 76 -20.35 14.27 6.25
C PRO A 76 -19.52 15.51 6.59
N ARG A 77 -18.80 15.52 7.72
CA ARG A 77 -18.01 16.67 8.18
C ARG A 77 -16.78 16.95 7.32
N ALA A 78 -16.33 15.96 6.55
CA ALA A 78 -15.27 16.14 5.57
C ALA A 78 -15.73 16.96 4.34
N GLY A 79 -17.03 17.27 4.21
CA GLY A 79 -17.56 18.10 3.12
C GLY A 79 -17.28 17.50 1.75
N SER A 80 -16.58 18.22 0.88
CA SER A 80 -16.14 17.77 -0.44
C SER A 80 -14.73 17.17 -0.47
N HIS A 81 -14.02 17.12 0.67
CA HIS A 81 -12.64 16.63 0.70
C HIS A 81 -12.58 15.15 0.31
N LEU A 82 -11.49 14.76 -0.34
CA LEU A 82 -11.21 13.35 -0.58
C LEU A 82 -10.84 12.64 0.72
N LEU A 83 -11.17 11.36 0.81
CA LEU A 83 -11.09 10.57 2.03
C LEU A 83 -9.90 9.60 2.01
N ASP A 84 -9.20 9.52 3.13
CA ASP A 84 -8.19 8.49 3.40
C ASP A 84 -8.67 7.61 4.54
N LEU A 85 -9.05 6.38 4.21
CA LEU A 85 -9.71 5.48 5.14
C LEU A 85 -8.83 4.27 5.39
N GLU A 86 -8.69 3.91 6.66
CA GLU A 86 -8.01 2.69 7.09
C GLU A 86 -8.99 1.86 7.91
N LEU A 87 -9.31 0.65 7.46
CA LEU A 87 -10.23 -0.27 8.14
C LEU A 87 -9.47 -1.53 8.53
N PHE A 88 -9.34 -1.73 9.84
CA PHE A 88 -8.56 -2.84 10.39
C PHE A 88 -9.44 -4.03 10.75
N ARG A 89 -8.92 -5.24 10.57
CA ARG A 89 -9.56 -6.50 11.01
C ARG A 89 -10.99 -6.68 10.46
N LEU A 90 -11.18 -6.39 9.17
CA LEU A 90 -12.39 -6.70 8.42
C LEU A 90 -12.61 -8.22 8.35
N SER A 91 -13.86 -8.60 8.53
CA SER A 91 -14.36 -9.98 8.61
C SER A 91 -15.78 -10.03 8.05
N ALA A 92 -16.33 -11.23 7.85
CA ALA A 92 -17.71 -11.40 7.40
C ALA A 92 -18.72 -10.67 8.32
N SER A 93 -18.49 -10.67 9.64
CA SER A 93 -19.36 -10.00 10.61
C SER A 93 -19.30 -8.47 10.53
N THR A 94 -18.19 -7.91 10.06
CA THR A 94 -17.94 -6.45 9.99
C THR A 94 -18.13 -5.87 8.57
N SER A 95 -18.49 -6.72 7.60
CA SER A 95 -18.74 -6.33 6.19
C SER A 95 -19.73 -5.16 6.05
N ALA A 96 -20.75 -5.09 6.91
CA ALA A 96 -21.71 -3.99 6.95
C ALA A 96 -21.07 -2.60 7.17
N ILE A 97 -19.93 -2.54 7.88
CA ILE A 97 -19.18 -1.30 8.10
C ILE A 97 -18.57 -0.84 6.77
N LEU A 98 -17.89 -1.72 6.04
CA LEU A 98 -17.34 -1.39 4.71
C LEU A 98 -18.46 -1.04 3.72
N SER A 99 -19.60 -1.74 3.77
CA SER A 99 -20.78 -1.39 2.98
C SER A 99 -21.28 0.03 3.29
N SER A 100 -21.28 0.46 4.56
CA SER A 100 -21.64 1.84 4.91
C SER A 100 -20.66 2.88 4.37
N LEU A 101 -19.37 2.55 4.30
CA LEU A 101 -18.34 3.41 3.71
C LEU A 101 -18.48 3.53 2.19
N SER A 102 -19.00 2.50 1.52
CA SER A 102 -19.10 2.45 0.06
C SER A 102 -19.94 3.59 -0.54
N ALA A 103 -20.89 4.15 0.22
CA ALA A 103 -21.66 5.33 -0.18
C ALA A 103 -20.77 6.58 -0.41
N TYR A 104 -19.62 6.63 0.24
CA TYR A 104 -18.63 7.70 0.11
C TYR A 104 -17.48 7.34 -0.83
N SER A 105 -17.55 6.19 -1.50
CA SER A 105 -16.52 5.72 -2.44
C SER A 105 -16.16 6.71 -3.56
N PRO A 106 -17.07 7.58 -4.06
CA PRO A 106 -16.68 8.59 -5.02
C PRO A 106 -15.58 9.52 -4.53
N ARG A 107 -15.47 9.71 -3.20
CA ARG A 107 -14.50 10.61 -2.57
C ARG A 107 -13.25 9.90 -2.08
N TRP A 108 -13.13 8.58 -2.20
CA TRP A 108 -11.94 7.87 -1.71
C TRP A 108 -10.69 8.27 -2.50
N ARG A 109 -9.64 8.68 -1.80
CA ARG A 109 -8.28 8.91 -2.33
C ARG A 109 -7.33 7.78 -1.96
N SER A 110 -7.41 7.32 -0.72
CA SER A 110 -6.60 6.24 -0.17
C SER A 110 -7.49 5.28 0.61
N LEU A 111 -7.29 3.97 0.41
CA LEU A 111 -7.99 2.94 1.14
C LEU A 111 -6.99 1.89 1.62
N HIS A 112 -6.91 1.68 2.93
CA HIS A 112 -6.21 0.57 3.54
C HIS A 112 -7.23 -0.38 4.19
N LEU A 113 -7.16 -1.66 3.85
CA LEU A 113 -8.00 -2.70 4.45
C LEU A 113 -7.12 -3.82 5.00
N THR A 114 -7.23 -4.11 6.28
CA THR A 114 -6.73 -5.36 6.86
C THR A 114 -7.89 -6.33 7.02
N MET A 115 -7.77 -7.55 6.50
CA MET A 115 -8.83 -8.57 6.56
C MET A 115 -8.25 -9.96 6.75
N GLN A 116 -9.03 -10.88 7.32
CA GLN A 116 -8.63 -12.28 7.37
C GLN A 116 -8.59 -12.88 5.95
N THR A 117 -9.67 -12.67 5.19
CA THR A 117 -9.85 -13.23 3.85
C THR A 117 -10.63 -12.26 2.96
N PRO A 118 -10.36 -12.21 1.63
CA PRO A 118 -11.10 -11.40 0.67
C PRO A 118 -12.59 -11.71 0.58
N SER A 119 -13.06 -12.87 1.08
CA SER A 119 -14.50 -13.18 1.15
C SER A 119 -15.29 -12.25 2.07
N SER A 120 -14.61 -11.47 2.92
CA SER A 120 -15.22 -10.43 3.76
C SER A 120 -15.57 -9.15 3.02
N LEU A 121 -15.09 -8.98 1.77
CA LEU A 121 -15.41 -7.82 0.95
C LEU A 121 -16.88 -7.86 0.50
N PRO A 122 -17.55 -6.70 0.43
CA PRO A 122 -18.91 -6.61 -0.09
C PRO A 122 -18.93 -6.90 -1.60
N GLU A 123 -20.13 -7.13 -2.13
CA GLU A 123 -20.32 -7.35 -3.55
C GLU A 123 -19.79 -6.19 -4.41
N ASP A 124 -19.19 -6.54 -5.55
CA ASP A 124 -18.54 -5.60 -6.48
C ASP A 124 -19.42 -4.39 -6.83
N ARG A 125 -20.74 -4.58 -6.96
CA ARG A 125 -21.70 -3.54 -7.37
C ARG A 125 -21.71 -2.29 -6.49
N HIS A 126 -21.24 -2.39 -5.26
CA HIS A 126 -21.21 -1.25 -4.34
C HIS A 126 -20.07 -0.27 -4.62
N ILE A 127 -18.94 -0.75 -5.16
CA ILE A 127 -17.68 0.01 -5.25
C ILE A 127 -17.16 0.08 -6.69
N LYS A 128 -17.36 -0.97 -7.49
CA LYS A 128 -16.89 -1.04 -8.87
C LYS A 128 -17.44 0.12 -9.70
N GLY A 129 -16.54 0.87 -10.33
CA GLY A 129 -16.88 2.05 -11.13
C GLY A 129 -17.29 3.30 -10.32
N ARG A 130 -17.21 3.26 -8.98
CA ARG A 130 -17.57 4.37 -8.09
C ARG A 130 -16.40 4.96 -7.32
N ILE A 131 -15.17 4.67 -7.74
CA ILE A 131 -13.91 5.09 -7.10
C ILE A 131 -13.03 5.92 -8.05
N PRO A 132 -13.53 7.07 -8.58
CA PRO A 132 -12.83 7.85 -9.60
C PRO A 132 -11.57 8.55 -9.08
N HIS A 133 -11.44 8.73 -7.75
CA HIS A 133 -10.35 9.44 -7.10
C HIS A 133 -9.36 8.53 -6.38
N LEU A 134 -9.61 7.21 -6.33
CA LEU A 134 -8.75 6.28 -5.60
C LEU A 134 -7.38 6.21 -6.26
N SER A 135 -6.36 6.63 -5.52
CA SER A 135 -4.97 6.73 -5.96
C SER A 135 -4.04 5.76 -5.26
N LYS A 136 -4.39 5.37 -4.02
CA LYS A 136 -3.65 4.43 -3.18
C LYS A 136 -4.58 3.34 -2.68
N LEU A 137 -4.16 2.09 -2.84
CA LEU A 137 -4.87 0.91 -2.34
C LEU A 137 -3.88 0.03 -1.59
N ASP A 138 -4.20 -0.28 -0.34
CA ASP A 138 -3.38 -1.12 0.53
C ASP A 138 -4.26 -2.24 1.09
N LEU A 139 -3.98 -3.48 0.72
CA LEU A 139 -4.75 -4.64 1.11
C LEU A 139 -3.84 -5.61 1.87
N ASP A 140 -4.12 -5.75 3.16
CA ASP A 140 -3.47 -6.71 4.04
C ASP A 140 -4.41 -7.89 4.30
N VAL A 141 -4.02 -9.06 3.81
CA VAL A 141 -4.81 -10.29 3.86
C VAL A 141 -4.04 -11.31 4.69
N LEU A 142 -4.65 -11.84 5.74
CA LEU A 142 -3.95 -12.76 6.65
C LEU A 142 -3.93 -14.21 6.15
N GLU A 143 -4.96 -14.64 5.43
CA GLU A 143 -5.14 -16.04 4.99
C GLU A 143 -5.11 -16.17 3.46
N PRO A 144 -4.57 -17.30 2.92
CA PRO A 144 -4.62 -17.55 1.48
C PRO A 144 -6.04 -17.58 0.93
N TYR A 145 -6.24 -16.99 -0.25
CA TYR A 145 -7.53 -16.93 -0.90
C TYR A 145 -7.55 -17.71 -2.23
N LEU A 146 -8.47 -18.66 -2.33
CA LEU A 146 -8.70 -19.49 -3.52
C LEU A 146 -10.07 -19.24 -4.17
N GLY A 147 -10.76 -18.18 -3.76
CA GLY A 147 -12.07 -17.83 -4.30
C GLY A 147 -12.00 -17.06 -5.62
N ARG A 148 -13.10 -16.40 -5.98
CA ARG A 148 -13.19 -15.61 -7.21
C ARG A 148 -12.36 -14.34 -7.10
N PRO A 149 -11.65 -13.94 -8.17
CA PRO A 149 -10.88 -12.70 -8.15
C PRO A 149 -11.74 -11.50 -7.73
N VAL A 150 -11.20 -10.68 -6.84
CA VAL A 150 -11.81 -9.42 -6.41
C VAL A 150 -11.74 -8.43 -7.57
N THR A 151 -12.90 -8.00 -8.08
CA THR A 151 -12.95 -7.10 -9.26
C THR A 151 -13.44 -5.69 -8.93
N MET A 152 -13.86 -5.42 -7.70
CA MET A 152 -14.34 -4.10 -7.27
C MET A 152 -13.37 -2.94 -7.53
N PHE A 153 -12.06 -3.20 -7.54
CA PHE A 153 -11.02 -2.18 -7.76
C PHE A 153 -10.56 -2.08 -9.23
N SER A 154 -11.14 -2.86 -10.14
CA SER A 154 -10.75 -2.90 -11.55
C SER A 154 -10.98 -1.57 -12.30
N HIS A 155 -11.95 -0.76 -11.88
CA HIS A 155 -12.31 0.52 -12.50
C HIS A 155 -11.94 1.69 -11.57
N ALA A 156 -10.64 1.89 -11.37
CA ALA A 156 -10.06 2.97 -10.56
C ALA A 156 -9.06 3.79 -11.40
N PRO A 157 -9.50 4.77 -12.21
CA PRO A 157 -8.67 5.42 -13.24
C PRO A 157 -7.50 6.25 -12.71
N LYS A 158 -7.50 6.58 -11.42
CA LYS A 158 -6.42 7.33 -10.77
C LYS A 158 -5.52 6.47 -9.89
N LEU A 159 -5.71 5.15 -9.87
CA LEU A 159 -4.92 4.25 -9.04
C LEU A 159 -3.47 4.24 -9.52
N ARG A 160 -2.53 4.53 -8.63
CA ARG A 160 -1.09 4.64 -8.92
C ARG A 160 -0.22 3.87 -7.95
N GLU A 161 -0.66 3.73 -6.70
CA GLU A 161 0.06 3.04 -5.64
C GLU A 161 -0.77 1.86 -5.13
N VAL A 162 -0.18 0.66 -5.16
CA VAL A 162 -0.84 -0.56 -4.68
C VAL A 162 0.12 -1.30 -3.75
N ARG A 163 -0.37 -1.71 -2.58
CA ARG A 163 0.30 -2.65 -1.69
C ARG A 163 -0.60 -3.84 -1.44
N LEU A 164 -0.09 -5.04 -1.67
CA LEU A 164 -0.75 -6.31 -1.41
C LEU A 164 0.15 -7.10 -0.46
N SER A 165 -0.28 -7.31 0.78
CA SER A 165 0.54 -7.93 1.82
C SER A 165 1.14 -9.28 1.40
N ALA A 166 2.40 -9.50 1.78
CA ALA A 166 3.32 -10.43 1.15
C ALA A 166 3.10 -11.93 1.43
N TYR A 167 2.21 -12.29 2.37
CA TYR A 167 2.23 -13.63 2.96
C TYR A 167 1.18 -14.61 2.44
N SER A 168 0.15 -14.13 1.73
CA SER A 168 -1.04 -14.94 1.41
C SER A 168 -1.65 -14.67 0.02
N ALA A 169 -1.14 -13.67 -0.69
CA ALA A 169 -1.83 -13.00 -1.78
C ALA A 169 -1.16 -13.25 -3.15
N ARG A 170 -1.58 -14.31 -3.86
CA ARG A 170 -1.28 -14.50 -5.29
C ARG A 170 -1.86 -13.36 -6.16
N PRO A 171 -1.13 -12.64 -7.01
CA PRO A 171 -1.69 -11.51 -7.75
C PRO A 171 -2.98 -11.84 -8.55
N GLU A 172 -3.21 -13.11 -8.86
CA GLU A 172 -4.42 -13.64 -9.48
C GLU A 172 -5.71 -13.47 -8.64
N TRP A 173 -5.65 -13.24 -7.33
CA TRP A 173 -6.86 -13.04 -6.51
C TRP A 173 -7.50 -11.66 -6.69
N ILE A 174 -6.87 -10.73 -7.39
CA ILE A 174 -7.38 -9.37 -7.57
C ILE A 174 -7.21 -8.86 -9.00
N THR A 175 -8.22 -8.18 -9.51
CA THR A 175 -8.15 -7.49 -10.81
C THR A 175 -7.99 -5.99 -10.57
N LEU A 176 -6.87 -5.43 -11.07
CA LEU A 176 -6.52 -4.02 -10.95
C LEU A 176 -6.21 -3.43 -12.35
N PRO A 177 -6.31 -2.11 -12.50
CA PRO A 177 -5.80 -1.41 -13.68
C PRO A 177 -4.26 -1.35 -13.64
N TRP A 178 -3.59 -2.49 -13.88
CA TRP A 178 -2.14 -2.66 -13.75
C TRP A 178 -1.31 -1.66 -14.55
N ILE A 179 -1.76 -1.33 -15.78
CA ILE A 179 -1.00 -0.54 -16.74
C ILE A 179 -0.57 0.84 -16.23
N GLN A 180 -1.37 1.45 -15.35
CA GLN A 180 -1.17 2.79 -14.84
C GLN A 180 -0.47 2.84 -13.47
N LEU A 181 -0.10 1.68 -12.90
CA LEU A 181 0.56 1.63 -11.61
C LEU A 181 1.99 2.15 -11.71
N THR A 182 2.38 2.93 -10.72
CA THR A 182 3.72 3.55 -10.59
C THR A 182 4.46 3.03 -9.38
N GLN A 183 3.74 2.62 -8.33
CA GLN A 183 4.30 1.98 -7.15
C GLN A 183 3.53 0.71 -6.86
N LEU A 184 4.27 -0.38 -6.69
CA LEU A 184 3.69 -1.69 -6.45
C LEU A 184 4.50 -2.44 -5.39
N GLU A 185 3.79 -2.91 -4.36
CA GLU A 185 4.32 -3.81 -3.34
C GLU A 185 3.47 -5.09 -3.30
N PHE A 186 4.11 -6.25 -3.44
CA PHE A 186 3.40 -7.53 -3.40
C PHE A 186 4.31 -8.74 -3.13
N GLY A 187 3.73 -9.83 -2.62
CA GLY A 187 4.40 -11.13 -2.52
C GLY A 187 3.79 -12.16 -3.46
N CYS A 188 4.60 -12.99 -4.13
CA CYS A 188 4.11 -14.02 -5.07
C CYS A 188 5.19 -15.05 -5.45
N SER A 189 4.87 -16.02 -6.31
CA SER A 189 5.88 -16.86 -6.97
C SER A 189 6.66 -16.05 -8.02
N LEU A 190 7.81 -16.55 -8.46
CA LEU A 190 8.60 -15.90 -9.53
C LEU A 190 7.79 -15.76 -10.82
N SER A 191 7.14 -16.84 -11.26
CA SER A 191 6.24 -16.83 -12.43
C SER A 191 5.12 -15.80 -12.31
N GLY A 192 4.45 -15.73 -11.16
CA GLY A 192 3.38 -14.77 -10.87
C GLY A 192 3.90 -13.32 -10.90
N CYS A 193 5.09 -13.08 -10.34
CA CYS A 193 5.74 -11.77 -10.38
C CYS A 193 5.92 -11.30 -11.82
N LEU A 194 6.54 -12.14 -12.67
CA LEU A 194 6.84 -11.79 -14.05
C LEU A 194 5.57 -11.54 -14.88
N ARG A 195 4.47 -12.27 -14.61
CA ARG A 195 3.16 -12.01 -15.23
C ARG A 195 2.59 -10.64 -14.84
N VAL A 196 2.78 -10.19 -13.60
CA VAL A 196 2.35 -8.86 -13.16
C VAL A 196 3.23 -7.78 -13.76
N LEU A 197 4.55 -7.97 -13.75
CA LEU A 197 5.51 -6.99 -14.30
C LEU A 197 5.29 -6.75 -15.80
N ALA A 198 4.87 -7.77 -16.55
CA ALA A 198 4.49 -7.63 -17.96
C ALA A 198 3.30 -6.69 -18.20
N GLN A 199 2.49 -6.42 -17.16
CA GLN A 199 1.30 -5.57 -17.22
C GLN A 199 1.53 -4.18 -16.60
N THR A 200 2.72 -3.87 -16.10
CA THR A 200 3.03 -2.62 -15.38
C THR A 200 4.16 -1.82 -16.05
N PRO A 201 3.99 -1.37 -17.30
CA PRO A 201 5.05 -0.72 -18.07
C PRO A 201 5.52 0.62 -17.47
N HIS A 202 4.67 1.30 -16.70
CA HIS A 202 4.96 2.61 -16.09
C HIS A 202 5.46 2.52 -14.63
N LEU A 203 5.86 1.34 -14.18
CA LEU A 203 6.29 1.14 -12.79
C LEU A 203 7.59 1.89 -12.49
N GLU A 204 7.58 2.70 -11.43
CA GLU A 204 8.75 3.46 -10.95
C GLU A 204 9.34 2.87 -9.66
N VAL A 205 8.49 2.33 -8.78
CA VAL A 205 8.89 1.71 -7.50
C VAL A 205 8.30 0.32 -7.40
N LEU A 206 9.16 -0.67 -7.17
CA LEU A 206 8.78 -2.05 -6.95
C LEU A 206 9.33 -2.52 -5.62
N MET A 207 8.46 -3.03 -4.75
CA MET A 207 8.84 -3.88 -3.63
C MET A 207 8.24 -5.27 -3.83
N VAL A 208 9.07 -6.30 -3.81
CA VAL A 208 8.59 -7.65 -4.11
C VAL A 208 9.16 -8.70 -3.18
N PHE A 209 8.29 -9.61 -2.75
CA PHE A 209 8.64 -10.77 -1.94
C PHE A 209 8.41 -12.03 -2.78
N ILE A 210 9.48 -12.72 -3.17
CA ILE A 210 9.38 -13.94 -3.98
C ILE A 210 9.35 -15.16 -3.07
N THR A 211 8.33 -16.00 -3.21
CA THR A 211 8.23 -17.29 -2.52
C THR A 211 8.90 -18.39 -3.34
N LEU A 212 9.49 -19.38 -2.66
CA LEU A 212 10.22 -20.49 -3.29
C LEU A 212 9.29 -21.54 -3.95
N MET A 213 7.99 -21.47 -3.71
CA MET A 213 7.02 -22.42 -4.27
C MET A 213 6.53 -21.95 -5.64
N ASP A 214 7.32 -22.20 -6.69
CA ASP A 214 6.83 -22.09 -8.06
C ASP A 214 6.26 -23.43 -8.53
N ARG A 215 5.06 -23.41 -9.11
CA ARG A 215 4.46 -24.59 -9.76
C ARG A 215 4.59 -24.52 -11.28
N ASP A 216 4.82 -23.32 -11.82
CA ASP A 216 4.90 -23.07 -13.25
C ASP A 216 6.34 -22.71 -13.62
N PRO A 217 6.81 -23.06 -14.83
CA PRO A 217 8.06 -22.52 -15.33
C PRO A 217 7.93 -20.98 -15.47
N PRO A 218 8.96 -20.21 -15.12
CA PRO A 218 8.95 -18.77 -15.33
C PRO A 218 8.81 -18.46 -16.83
N PRO A 219 8.11 -17.38 -17.21
CA PRO A 219 8.00 -16.98 -18.60
C PRO A 219 9.40 -16.80 -19.22
N PRO A 220 9.61 -17.24 -20.48
CA PRO A 220 10.94 -17.30 -21.09
C PRO A 220 11.55 -15.93 -21.41
N ILE A 221 10.79 -14.84 -21.27
CA ILE A 221 11.17 -13.51 -21.75
C ILE A 221 11.55 -12.60 -20.57
N PRO A 222 12.80 -12.14 -20.48
CA PRO A 222 13.21 -11.10 -19.55
C PRO A 222 12.34 -9.84 -19.69
N GLN A 223 11.92 -9.27 -18.58
CA GLN A 223 11.10 -8.07 -18.48
C GLN A 223 12.00 -6.83 -18.45
N THR A 224 11.77 -5.89 -19.36
CA THR A 224 12.42 -4.57 -19.31
C THR A 224 11.49 -3.58 -18.64
N LEU A 225 11.86 -3.06 -17.47
CA LEU A 225 11.11 -2.04 -16.77
C LEU A 225 11.82 -0.69 -16.95
N ALA A 226 11.51 -0.02 -18.05
CA ALA A 226 12.23 1.17 -18.52
C ALA A 226 12.14 2.37 -17.58
N HIS A 227 11.11 2.43 -16.73
CA HIS A 227 10.87 3.54 -15.80
C HIS A 227 11.19 3.21 -14.35
N LEU A 228 11.59 1.97 -14.04
CA LEU A 228 11.81 1.55 -12.66
C LEU A 228 13.05 2.23 -12.09
N ARG A 229 12.85 3.06 -11.06
CA ARG A 229 13.89 3.83 -10.37
C ARG A 229 14.29 3.18 -9.06
N THR A 230 13.37 2.49 -8.41
CA THR A 230 13.61 1.86 -7.11
C THR A 230 13.16 0.41 -7.14
N LEU A 231 14.09 -0.50 -6.89
CA LEU A 231 13.82 -1.92 -6.66
C LEU A 231 14.16 -2.26 -5.21
N ARG A 232 13.17 -2.76 -4.48
CA ARG A 232 13.34 -3.36 -3.16
C ARG A 232 13.00 -4.84 -3.26
N TYR A 233 13.95 -5.69 -2.93
CA TYR A 233 13.77 -7.13 -2.91
C TYR A 233 14.14 -7.68 -1.54
N PRO A 234 13.22 -7.55 -0.55
CA PRO A 234 13.39 -8.20 0.74
C PRO A 234 13.40 -9.72 0.55
N ARG A 235 14.25 -10.42 1.31
CA ARG A 235 14.42 -11.89 1.19
C ARG A 235 14.82 -12.30 -0.23
N ALA A 236 15.85 -11.65 -0.76
CA ALA A 236 16.34 -11.93 -2.09
C ALA A 236 16.88 -13.37 -2.21
N HIS A 237 17.43 -13.96 -1.13
CA HIS A 237 17.99 -15.32 -1.10
C HIS A 237 18.90 -15.56 -2.32
N HIS A 238 18.55 -16.49 -3.21
CA HIS A 238 19.29 -16.80 -4.42
C HIS A 238 19.21 -15.72 -5.52
N GLY A 239 18.39 -14.68 -5.36
CA GLY A 239 18.27 -13.55 -6.29
C GLY A 239 17.61 -13.91 -7.63
N MET A 240 16.77 -14.93 -7.69
CA MET A 240 16.26 -15.49 -8.96
C MET A 240 15.55 -14.48 -9.85
N LEU A 241 14.80 -13.55 -9.26
CA LEU A 241 14.13 -12.48 -10.01
C LEU A 241 15.11 -11.63 -10.81
N LEU A 242 16.34 -11.43 -10.31
CA LEU A 242 17.32 -10.54 -10.92
C LEU A 242 17.73 -11.00 -12.32
N ASP A 243 17.64 -12.29 -12.67
CA ASP A 243 17.98 -12.78 -14.02
C ASP A 243 16.96 -12.39 -15.09
N TYR A 244 15.73 -12.11 -14.68
CA TYR A 244 14.61 -11.85 -15.57
C TYR A 244 14.33 -10.35 -15.74
N LEU A 245 15.17 -9.47 -15.19
CA LEU A 245 14.94 -8.03 -15.24
C LEU A 245 15.99 -7.32 -16.10
N THR A 246 15.57 -6.24 -16.75
CA THR A 246 16.46 -5.21 -17.33
C THR A 246 15.93 -3.86 -16.88
N LEU A 247 16.75 -3.10 -16.14
CA LEU A 247 16.32 -1.95 -15.36
C LEU A 247 17.17 -0.70 -15.70
N PRO A 248 17.03 -0.14 -16.90
CA PRO A 248 17.94 0.90 -17.41
C PRO A 248 17.86 2.23 -16.65
N ALA A 249 16.73 2.51 -15.98
CA ALA A 249 16.53 3.75 -15.20
C ALA A 249 16.75 3.57 -13.69
N LEU A 250 17.30 2.43 -13.25
CA LEU A 250 17.41 2.10 -11.83
C LEU A 250 18.38 3.05 -11.12
N ARG A 251 17.92 3.64 -10.02
CA ARG A 251 18.70 4.57 -9.18
C ARG A 251 18.94 4.02 -7.78
N THR A 252 17.99 3.25 -7.25
CA THR A 252 18.06 2.70 -5.90
C THR A 252 17.80 1.21 -5.94
N LEU A 253 18.75 0.44 -5.43
CA LEU A 253 18.65 -1.01 -5.29
C LEU A 253 18.75 -1.38 -3.81
N GLU A 254 17.72 -2.00 -3.26
CA GLU A 254 17.72 -2.52 -1.89
C GLU A 254 17.52 -4.04 -1.93
N LEU A 255 18.55 -4.79 -1.51
CA LEU A 255 18.53 -6.24 -1.41
C LEU A 255 18.74 -6.65 0.05
N LYS A 256 17.85 -7.48 0.59
CA LYS A 256 17.99 -8.03 1.95
C LYS A 256 18.15 -9.54 1.89
N CYS A 257 19.04 -10.08 2.74
CA CYS A 257 19.30 -11.53 2.84
C CYS A 257 19.68 -12.17 1.50
N LEU A 258 20.45 -11.48 0.65
CA LEU A 258 20.98 -12.07 -0.58
C LEU A 258 22.12 -13.04 -0.20
N GLU A 259 22.10 -14.24 -0.79
CA GLU A 259 23.14 -15.24 -0.55
C GLU A 259 24.26 -15.13 -1.59
N LYS A 260 25.40 -15.79 -1.35
CA LYS A 260 26.58 -15.76 -2.24
C LYS A 260 26.24 -16.10 -3.70
N GLU A 261 25.29 -17.02 -3.90
CA GLU A 261 24.81 -17.43 -5.22
C GLU A 261 24.03 -16.34 -5.97
N GLY A 262 23.51 -15.34 -5.26
CA GLY A 262 22.79 -14.21 -5.82
C GLY A 262 23.71 -13.08 -6.33
N CYS A 263 24.94 -12.96 -5.83
CA CYS A 263 25.86 -11.89 -6.25
C CYS A 263 26.18 -11.94 -7.78
N PRO A 264 26.40 -13.11 -8.42
CA PRO A 264 26.55 -13.17 -9.88
C PRO A 264 25.32 -12.70 -10.67
N ARG A 265 24.10 -12.97 -10.17
CA ARG A 265 22.85 -12.52 -10.81
C ARG A 265 22.68 -11.01 -10.72
N MET A 266 23.03 -10.44 -9.57
CA MET A 266 23.10 -8.99 -9.37
C MET A 266 24.07 -8.34 -10.35
N ARG A 267 25.28 -8.89 -10.51
CA ARG A 267 26.26 -8.40 -11.51
C ARG A 267 25.71 -8.45 -12.92
N SER A 268 25.13 -9.59 -13.29
CA SER A 268 24.52 -9.78 -14.61
C SER A 268 23.42 -8.75 -14.87
N LEU A 269 22.56 -8.50 -13.90
CA LEU A 269 21.55 -7.45 -13.97
C LEU A 269 22.17 -6.06 -14.19
N GLY A 270 23.25 -5.74 -13.48
CA GLY A 270 23.92 -4.45 -13.63
C GLY A 270 24.55 -4.23 -14.99
N VAL A 271 25.17 -5.26 -15.55
CA VAL A 271 25.72 -5.23 -16.92
C VAL A 271 24.59 -5.07 -17.94
N ARG A 272 23.56 -5.92 -17.88
CA ARG A 272 22.43 -5.88 -18.82
C ARG A 272 21.66 -4.56 -18.77
N SER A 273 21.61 -3.94 -17.60
CA SER A 273 20.87 -2.70 -17.37
C SER A 273 21.72 -1.44 -17.55
N SER A 274 23.03 -1.57 -17.76
CA SER A 274 23.95 -0.43 -17.81
C SER A 274 23.76 0.53 -16.63
N TRP A 275 23.83 -0.02 -15.41
CA TRP A 275 23.47 0.70 -14.19
C TRP A 275 24.20 2.04 -14.00
N SER A 276 23.42 3.05 -13.60
CA SER A 276 23.88 4.32 -13.04
C SER A 276 23.24 4.51 -11.66
N LEU A 277 23.52 3.57 -10.75
CA LEU A 277 22.93 3.56 -9.40
C LEU A 277 23.39 4.78 -8.60
N ARG A 278 22.45 5.40 -7.89
CA ARG A 278 22.71 6.47 -6.91
C ARG A 278 22.85 5.94 -5.50
N SER A 279 22.21 4.82 -5.20
CA SER A 279 22.27 4.19 -3.88
C SER A 279 22.09 2.68 -4.01
N ILE A 280 22.90 1.95 -3.25
CA ILE A 280 22.75 0.52 -3.04
C ILE A 280 22.66 0.22 -1.55
N HIS A 281 21.61 -0.50 -1.15
CA HIS A 281 21.39 -0.93 0.21
C HIS A 281 21.42 -2.45 0.28
N LEU A 282 22.46 -2.97 0.90
CA LEU A 282 22.75 -4.38 1.07
C LEU A 282 22.61 -4.71 2.56
N VAL A 283 21.51 -5.35 2.96
CA VAL A 283 21.12 -5.52 4.38
C VAL A 283 21.02 -7.00 4.75
N ASP A 284 21.25 -7.34 6.02
CA ASP A 284 21.11 -8.68 6.59
C ASP A 284 21.96 -9.75 5.87
N MET A 285 23.25 -9.44 5.67
CA MET A 285 24.22 -10.34 5.05
C MET A 285 25.51 -10.39 5.88
N THR A 286 26.25 -11.49 5.76
CA THR A 286 27.59 -11.59 6.38
C THR A 286 28.57 -10.66 5.67
N SER A 287 29.63 -10.25 6.38
CA SER A 287 30.66 -9.36 5.82
C SER A 287 31.32 -9.93 4.55
N GLU A 288 31.48 -11.27 4.46
CA GLU A 288 32.02 -11.93 3.26
C GLU A 288 31.09 -11.74 2.05
N ILE A 289 29.79 -11.96 2.23
CA ILE A 289 28.80 -11.83 1.15
C ILE A 289 28.66 -10.37 0.73
N TYR A 290 28.63 -9.45 1.70
CA TYR A 290 28.59 -8.02 1.44
C TYR A 290 29.76 -7.58 0.55
N MET A 291 30.99 -7.99 0.90
CA MET A 291 32.18 -7.69 0.09
C MET A 291 32.12 -8.34 -1.29
N SER A 292 31.70 -9.60 -1.38
CA SER A 292 31.56 -10.30 -2.67
C SER A 292 30.57 -9.58 -3.61
N CYS A 293 29.49 -9.06 -3.05
CA CYS A 293 28.49 -8.31 -3.80
C CYS A 293 29.01 -6.91 -4.20
N LEU A 294 29.72 -6.18 -3.33
CA LEU A 294 30.36 -4.91 -3.71
C LEU A 294 31.36 -5.08 -4.86
N TRP A 295 32.19 -6.12 -4.82
CA TRP A 295 33.16 -6.44 -5.88
C TRP A 295 32.50 -6.85 -7.20
N SER A 296 31.23 -7.26 -7.12
CA SER A 296 30.42 -7.65 -8.27
C SER A 296 29.71 -6.47 -8.94
N LEU A 297 29.77 -5.26 -8.37
CA LEU A 297 29.11 -4.09 -8.92
C LEU A 297 29.91 -3.49 -10.09
N PRO A 298 29.26 -3.18 -11.23
CA PRO A 298 29.85 -2.29 -12.21
C PRO A 298 29.93 -0.88 -11.59
N SER A 299 31.16 -0.38 -11.39
CA SER A 299 31.55 0.97 -10.92
C SER A 299 30.39 1.85 -10.40
N VAL A 300 30.18 1.89 -9.08
CA VAL A 300 29.16 2.73 -8.43
C VAL A 300 29.81 4.05 -8.02
N GLU A 301 29.13 5.18 -8.27
CA GLU A 301 29.67 6.53 -7.99
C GLU A 301 29.71 6.89 -6.50
N GLU A 302 28.95 6.23 -5.61
CA GLU A 302 29.05 6.37 -4.13
C GLU A 302 28.62 5.05 -3.43
N VAL A 303 29.38 4.63 -2.40
CA VAL A 303 29.14 3.46 -1.52
C VAL A 303 28.76 3.93 -0.13
#